data_AF-A0A202B8F5-F1
#
_entry.id   AF-A0A202B8F5-F1
#
_cell.length_a   1.000
_cell.length_b   1.000
_cell.length_c   1.000
_cell.angle_alpha   90.00
_cell.angle_beta   90.00
_cell.angle_gamma   90.00
#
_symmetry.space_group_name_H-M   'P 1'
#
loop_
_entity.id
_entity.type
_entity.pdbx_description
1 polymer ?
#
loop_
_entity_poly.entity_id
_entity_poly.type
_entity_poly.pdbx_seq_one_letter_code
_entity_poly.pdbx_strand_id
1 'polypeptide(L)' 'MTKTRRTFPEALKREAVGQILAGTPLRHVAQAFDITESLLGKWRRQLQDAGPDAFPGRGK' A
#
# COMPACT_ATOMS: atom_id res chain seq x y z
N MET A 1 17.11 7.16 -19.47
CA MET A 1 16.79 7.50 -18.05
C MET A 1 15.81 6.47 -17.52
N THR A 2 16.30 5.46 -16.81
CA THR A 2 15.46 4.44 -16.20
C THR A 2 14.67 5.11 -15.07
N LYS A 3 13.38 5.37 -15.30
CA LYS A 3 12.46 5.69 -14.22
C LYS A 3 12.47 4.48 -13.28
N THR A 4 13.27 4.54 -12.22
CA THR A 4 13.23 3.58 -11.12
C THR A 4 11.81 3.63 -10.59
N ARG A 5 10.96 2.73 -11.09
CA ARG A 5 9.63 2.52 -10.52
C ARG A 5 9.93 2.12 -9.07
N ARG A 6 9.57 2.97 -8.10
CA ARG A 6 9.58 2.60 -6.68
C ARG A 6 8.72 1.35 -6.57
N THR A 7 9.35 0.18 -6.58
CA THR A 7 8.68 -1.08 -6.38
C THR A 7 8.42 -1.15 -4.89
N PHE A 8 7.21 -0.76 -4.49
CA PHE A 8 6.79 -0.93 -3.11
C PHE A 8 6.63 -2.43 -2.86
N PRO A 9 7.43 -3.03 -1.94
CA PRO A 9 7.26 -4.42 -1.59
C PRO A 9 5.87 -4.61 -1.00
N GLU A 10 5.26 -5.77 -1.23
CA GLU A 10 3.91 -6.02 -0.71
C GLU A 10 3.82 -6.01 0.79
N ALA A 11 4.88 -6.42 1.48
CA ALA A 11 4.98 -6.25 2.92
C ALA A 11 4.68 -4.80 3.33
N LEU A 12 5.23 -3.83 2.59
CA LEU A 12 4.97 -2.40 2.82
C LEU A 12 3.53 -2.02 2.49
N LYS A 13 2.96 -2.53 1.39
CA LYS A 13 1.56 -2.23 1.05
C LYS A 13 0.59 -2.78 2.10
N ARG A 14 0.85 -3.99 2.58
CA ARG A 14 0.05 -4.69 3.59
C ARG A 14 0.19 -4.03 4.96
N GLU A 15 1.39 -3.63 5.35
CA GLU A 15 1.64 -2.84 6.56
C GLU A 15 0.92 -1.49 6.51
N ALA A 16 1.04 -0.77 5.40
CA ALA A 16 0.41 0.53 5.25
C ALA A 16 -1.13 0.44 5.31
N VAL A 17 -1.73 -0.53 4.62
CA VAL A 17 -3.18 -0.75 4.71
C VAL A 17 -3.59 -1.34 6.07
N GLY A 18 -2.75 -2.16 6.69
CA GLY A 18 -2.93 -2.67 8.05
C GLY A 18 -3.02 -1.54 9.07
N GLN A 19 -2.16 -0.52 8.97
CA GLN A 19 -2.24 0.67 9.82
C GLN A 19 -3.54 1.44 9.59
N ILE A 20 -3.98 1.60 8.33
CA ILE A 20 -5.26 2.24 8.01
C ILE A 20 -6.43 1.47 8.63
N LEU A 21 -6.42 0.14 8.52
CA LEU A 21 -7.45 -0.74 9.11
C LEU A 21 -7.43 -0.72 10.64
N ALA A 22 -6.25 -0.56 11.24
CA ALA A 22 -6.10 -0.37 12.69
C ALA A 22 -6.61 1.00 13.18
N GLY A 23 -7.09 1.86 12.28
CA GLY A 23 -7.61 3.19 12.61
C GLY A 23 -6.61 4.33 12.46
N THR A 24 -5.41 4.04 11.93
CA THR A 24 -4.41 5.08 11.64
C THR A 24 -4.88 5.92 10.46
N PRO A 25 -4.88 7.26 10.55
CA PRO A 25 -5.32 8.10 9.45
C PRO A 25 -4.39 7.97 8.24
N LEU A 26 -4.98 7.94 7.03
CA LEU A 26 -4.24 7.78 5.77
C LEU A 26 -3.07 8.75 5.64
N ARG A 27 -3.25 10.02 6.03
CA ARG A 27 -2.19 11.04 5.98
C ARG A 27 -0.94 10.65 6.77
N HIS A 28 -1.12 9.99 7.91
CA HIS A 28 -0.03 9.64 8.80
C HIS A 28 0.74 8.45 8.27
N VAL A 29 0.01 7.47 7.72
CA VAL A 29 0.59 6.34 6.97
C VAL A 29 1.30 6.85 5.71
N ALA A 30 0.69 7.77 4.96
CA ALA A 30 1.28 8.39 3.77
C ALA A 30 2.63 9.03 4.10
N GLN A 31 2.70 9.82 5.17
CA GLN A 31 3.95 10.44 5.61
C GLN A 31 4.96 9.43 6.15
N ALA A 32 4.54 8.47 6.97
CA ALA A 32 5.44 7.49 7.59
C ALA A 32 6.11 6.57 6.56
N PHE A 33 5.38 6.21 5.50
CA PHE A 33 5.89 5.33 4.44
C PHE A 33 6.39 6.09 3.21
N ASP A 34 6.40 7.43 3.25
CA ASP A 34 6.74 8.32 2.13
C ASP A 34 5.98 7.95 0.83
N ILE A 35 4.67 7.77 0.97
CA ILE A 35 3.75 7.43 -0.11
C ILE A 35 2.63 8.45 -0.23
N THR A 36 2.11 8.62 -1.44
CA THR A 36 0.99 9.52 -1.69
C THR A 36 -0.31 8.92 -1.17
N GLU A 37 -1.17 9.75 -0.56
CA GLU A 37 -2.52 9.33 -0.12
C GLU A 37 -3.34 8.73 -1.26
N SER A 38 -3.18 9.25 -2.49
CA SER A 38 -3.81 8.70 -3.69
C SER A 38 -3.42 7.24 -3.96
N LEU A 39 -2.19 6.86 -3.61
CA LEU A 39 -1.71 5.48 -3.75
C LEU A 39 -2.29 4.59 -2.65
N LEU A 40 -2.37 5.09 -1.41
CA LEU A 40 -3.03 4.40 -0.29
C LEU A 40 -4.52 4.19 -0.54
N GLY A 41 -5.21 5.19 -1.12
CA GLY A 41 -6.59 5.05 -1.57
C GLY A 41 -6.76 3.95 -2.61
N LYS A 42 -5.83 3.86 -3.58
CA LYS A 42 -5.79 2.75 -4.56
C LYS A 42 -5.51 1.39 -3.91
N TRP A 43 -4.63 1.32 -2.91
CA TRP A 43 -4.32 0.08 -2.19
C TRP A 43 -5.49 -0.39 -1.33
N ARG A 44 -6.15 0.53 -0.62
CA ARG A 44 -7.37 0.24 0.13
C ARG A 44 -8.47 -0.32 -0.78
N ARG A 45 -8.67 0.31 -1.95
CA ARG A 45 -9.70 -0.11 -2.91
C ARG A 45 -9.36 -1.47 -3.54
N GLN A 46 -8.09 -1.70 -3.87
CA GLN A 46 -7.63 -3.04 -4.30
C GLN A 46 -7.83 -4.08 -3.20
N LEU A 47 -7.49 -3.79 -1.94
CA LEU A 47 -7.70 -4.73 -0.82
C LEU A 47 -9.19 -5.03 -0.58
N GLN A 48 -10.07 -4.06 -0.81
CA GLN A 48 -11.51 -4.26 -0.68
C GLN A 48 -12.11 -5.06 -1.85
N ASP A 49 -11.59 -4.87 -3.07
CA ASP A 49 -12.09 -5.51 -4.30
C ASP A 49 -11.51 -6.91 -4.52
N ALA A 50 -10.19 -7.06 -4.37
CA ALA A 50 -9.46 -8.31 -4.54
C ALA A 50 -9.16 -9.04 -3.22
N GLY A 51 -9.54 -8.47 -2.07
CA GLY A 51 -9.35 -9.12 -0.77
C GLY A 51 -7.86 -9.36 -0.44
N PRO A 52 -7.50 -10.44 0.27
CA PRO A 52 -6.11 -10.77 0.58
C PRO A 52 -5.22 -11.00 -0.65
N ASP A 53 -5.79 -11.20 -1.85
CA ASP A 53 -5.10 -11.32 -3.14
C ASP A 53 -4.76 -9.98 -3.80
N ALA A 54 -5.22 -8.86 -3.24
CA ALA A 54 -4.94 -7.51 -3.74
C ALA A 54 -3.46 -7.14 -3.79
N PHE A 55 -2.67 -7.85 -3.00
CA PHE A 55 -1.22 -7.83 -3.04
C PHE A 55 -0.82 -9.26 -3.46
N PRO A 56 -0.64 -9.51 -4.77
CA PRO A 56 -0.22 -10.82 -5.23
C PRO A 56 1.26 -10.97 -4.98
N GLY A 57 1.57 -11.55 -3.81
CA GLY A 57 2.87 -11.90 -3.27
C GLY A 57 3.72 -12.65 -4.28
N ARG A 58 4.28 -11.97 -5.28
CA ARG A 58 5.23 -12.60 -6.20
C ARG A 58 6.59 -12.68 -5.50
N GLY A 59 6.62 -13.51 -4.48
CA GLY A 59 7.80 -14.20 -3.99
C GLY A 59 7.91 -15.56 -4.69
N LYS A 60 8.25 -15.57 -5.97
CA LYS A 60 9.22 -16.50 -6.57
C LYS A 60 9.68 -15.98 -7.93
#